data_AF-A0A2C6L8U2-F1
#
_entry.id   AF-A0A2C6L8U2-F1
#
_cell.length_a   1.000
_cell.length_b   1.000
_cell.length_c   1.000
_cell.angle_alpha   90.00
_cell.angle_beta   90.00
_cell.angle_gamma   90.00
#
_symmetry.space_group_name_H-M   'P 1'
#
loop_
_entity.id
_entity.type
_entity.pdbx_description
1 polymer ?
#
loop_
_entity_poly.entity_id
_entity_poly.type
_entity_poly.pdbx_seq_one_letter_code
_entity_poly.pdbx_strand_id
1 'polypeptide(L)'
;MAQVVGPVADTAQAFSSPQYFDFSAHVGSSVSVRTAGGETLSGELYCYDAGQLNLVVLREDKEAGKADFHVVRRGAIIGISIEKPLESRSHLSRPPLLDKSNLDRLEKLALADFEKRKYRIGVGVTAEAQDLFDFIWKTHPDCVWREQDIVIQSLEVSIRPPYDPSSVSGRDWRARERITSVISKFRQRREREAARQLQNGTDPSSSSKSGTRNGAPDSAAQANNACGGVPEAAPAAGGCHKGE
;
A
#
# COMPACT_ATOMS: atom_id res chain seq x y z
N MET A 1 31.20 -57.01 -0.23
CA MET A 1 29.79 -57.02 -0.69
C MET A 1 29.45 -55.61 -1.12
N ALA A 2 29.48 -55.33 -2.43
CA ALA A 2 29.12 -54.02 -2.97
C ALA A 2 27.61 -54.01 -3.26
N GLN A 3 26.89 -53.12 -2.58
CA GLN A 3 25.45 -52.96 -2.73
C GLN A 3 25.20 -52.17 -4.03
N VAL A 4 24.63 -52.84 -5.02
CA VAL A 4 24.14 -52.22 -6.25
C VAL A 4 22.87 -51.42 -5.90
N VAL A 5 22.97 -50.10 -5.94
CA VAL A 5 21.82 -49.20 -5.83
C VAL A 5 21.14 -49.20 -7.20
N GLY A 6 19.96 -49.83 -7.27
CA GLY A 6 19.11 -49.81 -8.46
C GLY A 6 18.52 -48.41 -8.72
N PRO A 7 18.10 -48.12 -9.96
CA PRO A 7 17.58 -46.81 -10.33
C PRO A 7 16.24 -46.54 -9.65
N VAL A 8 16.11 -45.32 -9.12
CA VAL A 8 14.87 -44.78 -8.55
C VAL A 8 13.84 -44.69 -9.69
N ALA A 9 12.73 -45.42 -9.54
CA ALA A 9 11.64 -45.42 -10.49
C ALA A 9 10.98 -44.03 -10.53
N ASP A 10 11.08 -43.36 -11.68
CA ASP A 10 10.39 -42.13 -12.00
C ASP A 10 8.88 -42.43 -12.04
N THR A 11 8.18 -42.06 -10.98
CA THR A 11 6.73 -42.29 -10.87
C THR A 11 6.06 -41.25 -11.75
N ALA A 12 5.67 -41.65 -12.96
CA ALA A 12 4.97 -40.78 -13.90
C ALA A 12 3.72 -40.18 -13.24
N GLN A 13 3.79 -38.91 -12.87
CA GLN A 13 2.65 -38.15 -12.35
C GLN A 13 1.54 -38.13 -13.42
N ALA A 14 0.36 -38.61 -13.06
CA ALA A 14 -0.77 -38.68 -13.98
C ALA A 14 -1.39 -37.28 -14.16
N PHE A 15 -1.04 -36.61 -15.26
CA PHE A 15 -1.66 -35.33 -15.62
C PHE A 15 -3.06 -35.56 -16.19
N SER A 16 -4.06 -34.90 -15.60
CA SER A 16 -5.41 -34.82 -16.14
C SER A 16 -5.48 -33.81 -17.29
N SER A 17 -6.41 -34.04 -18.22
CA SER A 17 -6.68 -33.06 -19.29
C SER A 17 -7.34 -31.81 -18.71
N PRO A 18 -6.84 -30.60 -19.01
CA PRO A 18 -7.35 -29.35 -18.42
C PRO A 18 -8.81 -29.04 -18.76
N GLN A 19 -9.35 -29.62 -19.83
CA GLN A 19 -10.78 -29.50 -20.20
C GLN A 19 -11.74 -30.16 -19.19
N TYR A 20 -11.25 -31.11 -18.37
CA TYR A 20 -12.04 -31.78 -17.35
C TYR A 20 -11.66 -31.35 -15.93
N PHE A 21 -10.75 -30.38 -15.79
CA PHE A 21 -10.27 -29.91 -14.50
C PHE A 21 -11.17 -28.78 -13.96
N ASP A 22 -11.75 -28.99 -12.78
CA ASP A 22 -12.52 -27.97 -12.08
C ASP A 22 -11.61 -27.07 -11.24
N PHE A 23 -11.15 -25.97 -11.83
CA PHE A 23 -10.34 -24.98 -11.13
C PHE A 23 -11.02 -24.42 -9.87
N SER A 24 -12.36 -24.35 -9.84
CA SER A 24 -13.11 -23.82 -8.69
C SER A 24 -13.05 -24.75 -7.47
N ALA A 25 -13.02 -26.06 -7.70
CA ALA A 25 -12.89 -27.05 -6.64
C ALA A 25 -11.48 -27.08 -6.02
N HIS A 26 -10.47 -26.68 -6.79
CA HIS A 26 -9.07 -26.88 -6.45
C HIS A 26 -8.29 -25.60 -6.11
N VAL A 27 -8.93 -24.42 -6.05
CA VAL A 27 -8.28 -23.21 -5.50
C VAL A 27 -7.71 -23.51 -4.11
N GLY A 28 -6.44 -23.16 -3.90
CA GLY A 28 -5.66 -23.45 -2.69
C GLY A 28 -4.98 -24.82 -2.66
N SER A 29 -5.19 -25.69 -3.65
CA SER A 29 -4.45 -26.96 -3.77
C SER A 29 -3.08 -26.71 -4.41
N SER A 30 -2.06 -27.48 -4.02
CA SER A 30 -0.78 -27.50 -4.74
C SER A 30 -0.95 -28.33 -6.00
N VAL A 31 -0.66 -27.71 -7.15
CA VAL A 31 -0.85 -28.30 -8.47
C VAL A 31 0.43 -28.16 -9.30
N SER A 32 0.63 -29.11 -10.20
CA SER A 32 1.64 -29.07 -11.23
C SER A 32 0.96 -28.90 -12.59
N VAL A 33 1.38 -27.88 -13.34
CA VAL A 33 0.81 -27.47 -14.61
C VAL A 33 1.86 -27.61 -15.69
N ARG A 34 1.55 -28.39 -16.72
CA ARG A 34 2.38 -28.53 -17.91
C ARG A 34 1.85 -27.68 -19.05
N THR A 35 2.69 -26.83 -19.62
CA THR A 35 2.34 -25.97 -20.75
C THR A 35 2.68 -26.62 -22.10
N ALA A 36 2.05 -26.13 -23.17
CA ALA A 36 2.36 -26.54 -24.55
C ALA A 36 3.81 -26.21 -24.96
N GLY A 37 4.46 -25.29 -24.23
CA GLY A 37 5.88 -24.96 -24.42
C GLY A 37 6.84 -25.99 -23.82
N GLY A 38 6.33 -27.03 -23.15
CA GLY A 38 7.13 -28.07 -22.50
C GLY A 38 7.55 -27.74 -21.07
N GLU A 39 7.20 -26.56 -20.57
CA GLU A 39 7.49 -26.14 -19.21
C GLU A 39 6.51 -26.79 -18.22
N THR A 40 7.02 -27.17 -17.05
CA THR A 40 6.19 -27.63 -15.93
C THR A 40 6.36 -26.66 -14.77
N LEU A 41 5.25 -26.07 -14.33
CA LEU A 41 5.20 -25.10 -13.25
C LEU A 41 4.46 -25.72 -12.07
N SER A 42 5.03 -25.68 -10.87
CA SER A 42 4.37 -26.14 -9.65
C SER A 42 4.09 -24.97 -8.72
N GLY A 43 2.98 -25.02 -8.00
CA GLY A 43 2.60 -24.03 -7.01
C GLY A 43 1.19 -24.23 -6.49
N GLU A 44 0.80 -23.40 -5.51
CA GLU A 44 -0.58 -23.31 -5.05
C GLU A 44 -1.45 -22.67 -6.14
N LEU A 45 -2.57 -23.29 -6.50
CA LEU A 45 -3.57 -22.67 -7.36
C LEU A 45 -4.21 -21.48 -6.64
N TYR A 46 -3.64 -20.29 -6.84
CA TYR A 46 -3.97 -19.09 -6.08
C TYR A 46 -5.30 -18.49 -6.52
N CYS A 47 -5.46 -18.29 -7.83
CA CYS A 47 -6.71 -17.85 -8.43
C CYS A 47 -6.80 -18.24 -9.90
N TYR A 48 -7.98 -18.12 -10.46
CA TYR A 48 -8.23 -18.33 -11.88
C TYR A 48 -9.29 -17.35 -12.38
N ASP A 49 -9.20 -16.99 -13.65
CA ASP A 49 -10.25 -16.23 -14.33
C ASP A 49 -11.20 -17.20 -15.03
N ALA A 50 -12.50 -17.10 -14.70
CA ALA A 50 -13.57 -17.81 -15.40
C ALA A 50 -14.12 -17.00 -16.60
N GLY A 51 -13.68 -15.75 -16.77
CA GLY A 51 -14.06 -14.83 -17.83
C GLY A 51 -13.21 -14.96 -19.09
N GLN A 52 -13.07 -13.84 -19.81
CA GLN A 52 -12.51 -13.83 -21.16
C GLN A 52 -10.99 -14.01 -21.20
N LEU A 53 -10.27 -13.64 -20.14
CA LEU A 53 -8.80 -13.67 -20.13
C LEU A 53 -8.28 -15.11 -19.99
N ASN A 54 -9.10 -16.02 -19.45
CA ASN A 54 -8.81 -17.45 -19.33
C ASN A 54 -7.44 -17.69 -18.69
N LEU A 55 -7.16 -17.02 -17.57
CA LEU A 55 -5.89 -17.11 -16.85
C LEU A 55 -5.99 -18.06 -15.66
N VAL A 56 -4.86 -18.66 -15.32
CA VAL A 56 -4.63 -19.46 -14.13
C VAL A 56 -3.37 -18.91 -13.46
N VAL A 57 -3.44 -18.65 -12.16
CA VAL A 57 -2.32 -18.11 -11.39
C VAL A 57 -1.87 -19.14 -10.38
N LEU A 58 -0.60 -19.52 -10.46
CA LEU A 58 0.05 -20.36 -9.45
C LEU A 58 0.93 -19.48 -8.57
N ARG A 59 0.88 -19.71 -7.26
CA ARG A 59 1.77 -19.08 -6.29
C ARG A 59 2.81 -20.09 -5.84
N GLU A 60 4.07 -19.72 -5.99
CA GLU A 60 5.22 -20.49 -5.50
C GLU A 60 5.85 -19.73 -4.33
N ASP A 61 5.67 -20.25 -3.12
CA ASP A 61 6.29 -19.66 -1.92
C ASP A 61 7.79 -19.96 -1.90
N LYS A 62 8.60 -18.92 -1.68
CA LYS A 62 10.06 -19.05 -1.55
C LYS A 62 10.45 -18.94 -0.08
N GLU A 63 10.75 -17.72 0.36
CA GLU A 63 11.13 -17.41 1.73
C GLU A 63 9.96 -16.76 2.46
N ALA A 64 10.03 -16.65 3.79
CA ALA A 64 8.96 -16.06 4.59
C ALA A 64 8.60 -14.64 4.08
N GLY A 65 7.38 -14.50 3.53
CA GLY A 65 6.87 -13.24 2.99
C GLY A 65 7.22 -12.94 1.53
N LYS A 66 7.91 -13.85 0.81
CA LYS A 66 8.23 -13.71 -0.62
C LYS A 66 7.69 -14.89 -1.43
N ALA A 67 6.91 -14.58 -2.46
CA ALA A 67 6.35 -15.56 -3.38
C ALA A 67 6.49 -15.11 -4.83
N ASP A 68 6.70 -16.07 -5.72
CA ASP A 68 6.62 -15.87 -7.17
C ASP A 68 5.21 -16.25 -7.65
N PHE A 69 4.70 -15.50 -8.64
CA PHE A 69 3.40 -15.76 -9.23
C PHE A 69 3.55 -16.09 -10.71
N HIS A 70 3.14 -17.30 -11.07
CA HIS A 70 3.11 -17.77 -12.45
C HIS A 70 1.74 -17.54 -13.05
N VAL A 71 1.64 -16.64 -14.02
CA VAL A 71 0.38 -16.34 -14.71
C VAL A 71 0.35 -17.06 -16.07
N VAL A 72 -0.52 -18.06 -16.20
CA VAL A 72 -0.58 -18.95 -17.35
C VAL A 72 -1.93 -18.82 -18.04
N ARG A 73 -1.95 -18.74 -19.37
CA ARG A 73 -3.20 -18.87 -20.14
C ARG A 73 -3.68 -20.32 -20.08
N ARG A 74 -4.93 -20.54 -19.70
CA ARG A 74 -5.56 -21.87 -19.60
C ARG A 74 -5.44 -22.67 -20.89
N GLY A 75 -5.62 -22.03 -22.05
CA GLY A 75 -5.49 -22.70 -23.35
C GLY A 75 -4.06 -23.15 -23.70
N ALA A 76 -3.04 -22.65 -22.99
CA ALA A 76 -1.66 -23.12 -23.14
C ALA A 76 -1.35 -24.30 -22.20
N ILE A 77 -2.24 -24.65 -21.29
CA ILE A 77 -2.08 -25.80 -20.40
C ILE A 77 -2.46 -27.05 -21.17
N ILE A 78 -1.58 -28.06 -21.16
CA ILE A 78 -1.82 -29.36 -21.80
C ILE A 78 -2.01 -30.48 -20.77
N GLY A 79 -1.67 -30.22 -19.51
CA GLY A 79 -1.86 -31.17 -18.43
C GLY A 79 -1.84 -30.47 -17.08
N ILE A 80 -2.69 -30.94 -16.17
CA ILE A 80 -2.70 -30.50 -14.77
C ILE A 80 -2.78 -31.70 -13.82
N SER A 81 -1.96 -31.69 -12.78
CA SER A 81 -1.92 -32.71 -11.74
C SER A 81 -2.05 -32.06 -10.37
N ILE A 82 -2.82 -32.68 -9.47
CA ILE A 82 -2.93 -32.23 -8.09
C ILE A 82 -1.84 -32.96 -7.30
N GLU A 83 -0.85 -32.22 -6.80
CA GLU A 83 0.24 -32.78 -6.00
C GLU A 83 -0.19 -32.93 -4.55
N LYS A 84 -0.78 -31.86 -4.00
CA LYS A 84 -1.33 -31.84 -2.65
C LYS A 84 -2.74 -31.25 -2.71
N PRO A 85 -3.78 -32.07 -2.55
CA PRO A 85 -5.13 -31.56 -2.38
C PRO A 85 -5.17 -30.61 -1.19
N LEU A 86 -5.98 -29.56 -1.29
CA LEU A 86 -6.22 -28.66 -0.18
C LEU A 86 -6.58 -29.47 1.08
N GLU A 87 -5.73 -29.40 2.11
CA GLU A 87 -6.05 -29.93 3.42
C GLU A 87 -7.33 -29.23 3.87
N SER A 88 -8.40 -30.01 4.04
CA SER A 88 -9.79 -29.63 4.32
C SER A 88 -10.08 -28.11 4.36
N ARG A 89 -11.06 -27.67 3.57
CA ARG A 89 -11.67 -26.32 3.65
C ARG A 89 -12.26 -25.97 5.04
N SER A 90 -12.04 -26.78 6.07
CA SER A 90 -12.35 -26.53 7.48
C SER A 90 -11.71 -25.24 8.00
N HIS A 91 -10.62 -24.77 7.38
CA HIS A 91 -9.98 -23.47 7.66
C HIS A 91 -10.58 -22.29 6.89
N LEU A 92 -11.58 -22.50 6.01
CA LEU A 92 -12.44 -21.41 5.56
C LEU A 92 -13.36 -21.06 6.73
N SER A 93 -12.77 -20.39 7.71
CA SER A 93 -13.51 -19.72 8.76
C SER A 93 -14.59 -18.88 8.08
N ARG A 94 -15.81 -18.99 8.59
CA ARG A 94 -16.90 -18.09 8.19
C ARG A 94 -16.31 -16.67 8.15
N PRO A 95 -16.48 -15.90 7.06
CA PRO A 95 -16.01 -14.53 7.01
C PRO A 95 -16.45 -13.82 8.29
N PRO A 96 -15.57 -13.02 8.91
CA PRO A 96 -15.88 -12.40 10.19
C PRO A 96 -17.24 -11.70 10.10
N LEU A 97 -18.11 -11.97 11.08
CA LEU A 97 -19.41 -11.32 11.11
C LEU A 97 -19.19 -9.82 11.27
N LEU A 98 -19.70 -9.05 10.31
CA LEU A 98 -19.72 -7.61 10.40
C LEU A 98 -20.78 -7.18 11.41
N ASP A 99 -20.37 -6.43 12.42
CA ASP A 99 -21.31 -5.78 13.33
C ASP A 99 -21.93 -4.57 12.63
N LYS A 100 -23.23 -4.69 12.30
CA LYS A 100 -23.99 -3.63 11.64
C LYS A 100 -24.02 -2.33 12.45
N SER A 101 -24.06 -2.42 13.77
CA SER A 101 -24.09 -1.22 14.63
C SER A 101 -22.79 -0.41 14.52
N ASN A 102 -21.65 -1.11 14.39
CA ASN A 102 -20.36 -0.49 14.15
C ASN A 102 -20.30 0.13 12.75
N LEU A 103 -20.83 -0.55 11.73
CA LEU A 103 -20.92 0.01 10.37
C LEU A 103 -21.75 1.29 10.32
N ASP A 104 -22.95 1.28 10.91
CA ASP A 104 -23.83 2.45 10.95
C ASP A 104 -23.16 3.64 11.67
N ARG A 105 -22.41 3.35 12.75
CA ARG A 105 -21.64 4.37 13.48
C ARG A 105 -20.52 4.94 12.60
N LEU A 106 -19.77 4.10 11.91
CA LEU A 106 -18.69 4.52 11.01
C LEU A 106 -19.23 5.32 9.83
N GLU A 107 -20.36 4.90 9.26
CA GLU A 107 -21.04 5.63 8.18
C GLU A 107 -21.45 7.03 8.64
N LYS A 108 -22.10 7.15 9.79
CA LYS A 108 -22.48 8.46 10.37
C LYS A 108 -21.27 9.36 10.60
N LEU A 109 -20.16 8.82 11.10
CA LEU A 109 -18.93 9.57 11.27
C LEU A 109 -18.36 10.04 9.92
N ALA A 110 -18.31 9.14 8.94
CA ALA A 110 -17.83 9.47 7.59
C ALA A 110 -18.68 10.55 6.91
N LEU A 111 -20.02 10.48 7.05
CA LEU A 111 -20.94 11.50 6.55
C LEU A 111 -20.74 12.83 7.26
N ALA A 112 -20.65 12.85 8.59
CA ALA A 112 -20.41 14.07 9.35
C ALA A 112 -19.06 14.72 8.98
N ASP A 113 -18.02 13.92 8.77
CA ASP A 113 -16.71 14.40 8.35
C ASP A 113 -16.71 14.87 6.89
N PHE A 114 -17.49 14.23 6.02
CA PHE A 114 -17.68 14.71 4.66
C PHE A 114 -18.44 16.04 4.63
N GLU A 115 -19.52 16.17 5.38
CA GLU A 115 -20.33 17.39 5.50
C GLU A 115 -19.51 18.59 5.96
N LYS A 116 -18.55 18.39 6.87
CA LYS A 116 -17.60 19.43 7.29
C LYS A 116 -16.60 19.79 6.19
N ARG A 117 -16.18 18.81 5.38
CA ARG A 117 -15.12 18.98 4.37
C ARG A 117 -15.65 19.44 3.01
N LYS A 118 -16.93 19.18 2.68
CA LYS A 118 -17.48 19.43 1.35
C LYS A 118 -17.35 20.89 0.91
N TYR A 119 -17.52 21.84 1.84
CA TYR A 119 -17.39 23.28 1.56
C TYR A 119 -15.95 23.74 1.29
N ARG A 120 -14.96 22.88 1.54
CA ARG A 120 -13.55 23.13 1.24
C ARG A 120 -13.13 22.59 -0.12
N ILE A 121 -13.97 21.77 -0.76
CA ILE A 121 -13.69 21.17 -2.05
C ILE A 121 -14.25 22.09 -3.14
N GLY A 122 -13.37 22.67 -3.95
CA GLY A 122 -13.77 23.51 -5.07
C GLY A 122 -14.35 22.68 -6.23
N VAL A 123 -15.40 23.18 -6.87
CA VAL A 123 -16.04 22.52 -8.03
C VAL A 123 -15.51 23.15 -9.31
N GLY A 124 -14.94 22.34 -10.20
CA GLY A 124 -14.39 22.83 -11.47
C GLY A 124 -13.09 23.63 -11.34
N VAL A 125 -12.38 23.47 -10.22
CA VAL A 125 -11.09 24.14 -9.96
C VAL A 125 -9.92 23.20 -10.27
N THR A 126 -8.73 23.76 -10.50
CA THR A 126 -7.51 22.97 -10.71
C THR A 126 -7.00 22.39 -9.38
N ALA A 127 -6.17 21.33 -9.44
CA ALA A 127 -5.51 20.78 -8.25
C ALA A 127 -4.67 21.86 -7.51
N GLU A 128 -4.00 22.73 -8.27
CA GLU A 128 -3.27 23.86 -7.72
C GLU A 128 -4.17 24.86 -6.98
N ALA A 129 -5.36 25.15 -7.51
CA ALA A 129 -6.31 26.04 -6.86
C ALA A 129 -6.83 25.45 -5.53
N GLN A 130 -7.10 24.14 -5.53
CA GLN A 130 -7.47 23.40 -4.33
C GLN A 130 -6.35 23.42 -3.27
N ASP A 131 -5.11 23.16 -3.68
CA ASP A 131 -3.94 23.23 -2.80
C ASP A 131 -3.74 24.63 -2.22
N LEU A 132 -3.97 25.68 -3.01
CA LEU A 132 -3.89 27.06 -2.56
C LEU A 132 -4.98 27.37 -1.53
N PHE A 133 -6.22 26.94 -1.77
CA PHE A 133 -7.31 27.08 -0.82
C PHE A 133 -6.97 26.41 0.52
N ASP A 134 -6.50 25.17 0.48
CA ASP A 134 -6.11 24.42 1.67
C ASP A 134 -4.91 25.06 2.41
N PHE A 135 -4.02 25.73 1.68
CA PHE A 135 -2.93 26.51 2.26
C PHE A 135 -3.44 27.77 2.97
N ILE A 136 -4.35 28.52 2.35
CA ILE A 136 -4.95 29.72 2.92
C ILE A 136 -5.80 29.37 4.14
N TRP A 137 -6.61 28.31 4.06
CA TRP A 137 -7.51 27.84 5.12
C TRP A 137 -6.78 27.57 6.45
N LYS A 138 -5.50 27.15 6.41
CA LYS A 138 -4.67 26.96 7.61
C LYS A 138 -4.47 28.24 8.43
N THR A 139 -4.50 29.39 7.78
CA THR A 139 -4.31 30.71 8.41
C THR A 139 -5.58 31.55 8.44
N HIS A 140 -6.56 31.20 7.61
CA HIS A 140 -7.83 31.88 7.42
C HIS A 140 -8.96 30.84 7.28
N PRO A 141 -9.41 30.24 8.39
CA PRO A 141 -10.41 29.16 8.39
C PRO A 141 -11.83 29.66 8.06
N ASP A 142 -11.97 30.93 7.68
CA ASP A 142 -13.19 31.57 7.21
C ASP A 142 -13.21 31.74 5.68
N CYS A 143 -12.22 31.18 4.96
CA CYS A 143 -12.18 31.24 3.50
C CYS A 143 -13.15 30.24 2.86
N VAL A 144 -13.94 30.68 1.89
CA VAL A 144 -14.96 29.85 1.24
C VAL A 144 -14.81 29.91 -0.28
N TRP A 145 -15.22 28.84 -0.95
CA TRP A 145 -15.40 28.87 -2.38
C TRP A 145 -16.67 29.64 -2.75
N ARG A 146 -16.54 30.58 -3.68
CA ARG A 146 -17.66 31.20 -4.39
C ARG A 146 -17.47 30.91 -5.87
N GLU A 147 -18.18 29.90 -6.39
CA GLU A 147 -17.90 29.32 -7.70
C GLU A 147 -16.44 28.83 -7.76
N GLN A 148 -15.59 29.49 -8.55
CA GLN A 148 -14.15 29.23 -8.63
C GLN A 148 -13.31 30.27 -7.85
N ASP A 149 -13.93 31.29 -7.27
CA ASP A 149 -13.21 32.31 -6.50
C ASP A 149 -12.98 31.84 -5.06
N ILE A 150 -11.78 32.10 -4.52
CA ILE A 150 -11.49 31.93 -3.10
C ILE A 150 -11.82 33.24 -2.40
N VAL A 151 -12.79 33.24 -1.49
CA VAL A 151 -13.25 34.43 -0.77
C VAL A 151 -12.94 34.31 0.71
N ILE A 152 -12.19 35.26 1.25
CA ILE A 152 -11.87 35.34 2.69
C ILE A 152 -12.82 36.35 3.32
N GLN A 153 -13.78 35.86 4.10
CA GLN A 153 -14.90 36.67 4.59
C GLN A 153 -14.44 37.79 5.54
N SER A 154 -13.54 37.48 6.48
CA SER A 154 -13.03 38.44 7.48
C SER A 154 -12.26 39.60 6.89
N LEU A 155 -11.63 39.39 5.73
CA LEU A 155 -10.79 40.39 5.07
C LEU A 155 -11.47 41.05 3.87
N GLU A 156 -12.66 40.59 3.50
CA GLU A 156 -13.36 41.00 2.26
C GLU A 156 -12.43 40.92 1.03
N VAL A 157 -11.59 39.89 0.97
CA VAL A 157 -10.64 39.64 -0.13
C VAL A 157 -11.13 38.46 -0.97
N SER A 158 -11.04 38.59 -2.29
CA SER A 158 -11.29 37.51 -3.25
C SER A 158 -10.09 37.28 -4.15
N ILE A 159 -9.81 36.01 -4.43
CA ILE A 159 -8.74 35.54 -5.31
C ILE A 159 -9.42 34.80 -6.46
N ARG A 160 -9.24 35.32 -7.67
CA ARG A 160 -9.83 34.73 -8.89
C ARG A 160 -8.81 33.88 -9.64
N PRO A 161 -9.25 32.92 -10.47
CA PRO A 161 -8.39 32.32 -11.49
C PRO A 161 -7.68 33.42 -12.31
N PRO A 162 -6.37 33.27 -12.62
CA PRO A 162 -5.47 32.11 -12.47
C PRO A 162 -4.81 31.94 -11.09
N TYR A 163 -5.32 32.60 -10.04
CA TYR A 163 -4.82 32.50 -8.65
C TYR A 163 -3.37 33.00 -8.47
N ASP A 164 -3.02 34.05 -9.20
CA ASP A 164 -1.76 34.74 -9.07
C ASP A 164 -1.81 35.82 -7.98
N PRO A 165 -0.64 36.26 -7.46
CA PRO A 165 -0.57 37.37 -6.50
C PRO A 165 -1.20 38.68 -7.03
N SER A 166 -1.27 38.84 -8.36
CA SER A 166 -1.95 39.94 -9.07
C SER A 166 -3.46 39.78 -9.18
N SER A 167 -3.99 38.57 -8.98
CA SER A 167 -5.43 38.23 -9.08
C SER A 167 -6.19 38.43 -7.77
N VAL A 168 -5.56 39.11 -6.80
CA VAL A 168 -6.14 39.41 -5.48
C VAL A 168 -6.87 40.74 -5.54
N SER A 169 -8.16 40.72 -5.22
CA SER A 169 -9.00 41.91 -5.13
C SER A 169 -9.65 42.03 -3.76
N GLY A 170 -9.83 43.26 -3.28
CA GLY A 170 -10.35 43.51 -1.94
C GLY A 170 -10.31 44.99 -1.60
N ARG A 171 -11.12 45.40 -0.62
CA ARG A 171 -11.29 46.82 -0.27
C ARG A 171 -10.11 47.38 0.51
N ASP A 172 -9.54 46.58 1.42
CA ASP A 172 -8.38 46.98 2.22
C ASP A 172 -7.06 46.64 1.49
N TRP A 173 -6.14 47.62 1.44
CA TRP A 173 -4.79 47.44 0.92
C TRP A 173 -3.98 46.45 1.76
N ARG A 174 -4.02 46.56 3.10
CA ARG A 174 -3.18 45.75 3.99
C ARG A 174 -3.59 44.28 3.93
N ALA A 175 -4.89 44.02 3.91
CA ALA A 175 -5.44 42.70 3.69
C ALA A 175 -4.97 42.09 2.37
N ARG A 176 -5.03 42.84 1.26
CA ARG A 176 -4.55 42.37 -0.05
C ARG A 176 -3.07 42.02 -0.01
N GLU A 177 -2.21 42.92 0.50
CA GLU A 177 -0.77 42.70 0.59
C GLU A 177 -0.41 41.46 1.43
N ARG A 178 -1.14 41.24 2.53
CA ARG A 178 -1.00 40.04 3.36
C ARG A 178 -1.35 38.77 2.55
N ILE A 179 -2.45 38.77 1.82
CA ILE A 179 -2.89 37.60 1.04
C ILE A 179 -1.97 37.35 -0.17
N THR A 180 -1.55 38.40 -0.88
CA THR A 180 -0.51 38.34 -1.91
C THR A 180 0.76 37.68 -1.36
N SER A 181 1.19 38.03 -0.14
CA SER A 181 2.34 37.41 0.52
C SER A 181 2.12 35.93 0.83
N VAL A 182 0.92 35.53 1.23
CA VAL A 182 0.55 34.12 1.48
C VAL A 182 0.60 33.31 0.19
N ILE A 183 0.08 33.84 -0.93
CA ILE A 183 0.14 33.18 -2.25
C ILE A 183 1.60 33.02 -2.71
N SER A 184 2.44 34.05 -2.55
CA SER A 184 3.86 33.97 -2.89
C SER A 184 4.59 32.90 -2.06
N LYS A 185 4.29 32.80 -0.76
CA LYS A 185 4.84 31.75 0.12
C LYS A 185 4.39 30.35 -0.31
N PHE A 186 3.12 30.19 -0.70
CA PHE A 186 2.59 28.93 -1.22
C PHE A 186 3.36 28.47 -2.46
N ARG A 187 3.56 29.37 -3.44
CA ARG A 187 4.31 29.07 -4.67
C ARG A 187 5.75 28.68 -4.39
N GLN A 188 6.45 29.46 -3.56
CA GLN A 188 7.82 29.13 -3.16
C GLN A 188 7.90 27.78 -2.44
N ARG A 189 6.93 27.45 -1.59
CA ARG A 189 6.88 26.16 -0.91
C ARG A 189 6.70 25.01 -1.90
N ARG A 190 5.77 25.12 -2.84
CA ARG A 190 5.54 24.08 -3.87
C ARG A 190 6.74 23.89 -4.77
N GLU A 191 7.42 24.96 -5.18
CA GLU A 191 8.65 24.86 -5.96
C GLU A 191 9.76 24.13 -5.21
N ARG A 192 9.95 24.43 -3.91
CA ARG A 192 10.91 23.71 -3.05
C ARG A 192 10.57 22.24 -2.88
N GLU A 193 9.29 21.91 -2.71
CA GLU A 193 8.82 20.52 -2.60
C GLU A 193 9.01 19.77 -3.93
N ALA A 194 8.72 20.39 -5.07
CA ALA A 194 8.98 19.82 -6.39
C ALA A 194 10.49 19.58 -6.64
N ALA A 195 11.35 20.54 -6.26
CA ALA A 195 12.80 20.40 -6.36
C ALA A 195 13.35 19.25 -5.50
N ARG A 196 12.76 19.01 -4.32
CA ARG A 196 13.13 17.87 -3.45
C ARG A 196 12.74 16.52 -4.05
N GLN A 197 11.59 16.44 -4.72
CA GLN A 197 11.14 15.20 -5.35
C GLN A 197 12.04 14.77 -6.51
N LEU A 198 12.60 15.73 -7.26
CA LEU A 198 13.57 15.44 -8.32
C LEU A 198 14.91 14.88 -7.79
N GLN A 199 15.32 15.27 -6.58
CA GLN A 199 16.59 14.80 -5.99
C GLN A 199 16.47 13.39 -5.39
N ASN A 200 15.30 13.02 -4.87
CA ASN A 200 15.07 11.68 -4.28
C ASN A 200 14.74 10.59 -5.32
N GLY A 201 14.61 10.92 -6.61
CA GLY A 201 14.30 9.97 -7.69
C GLY A 201 15.50 9.45 -8.48
N THR A 202 16.74 9.75 -8.06
CA THR A 202 17.95 9.32 -8.76
C THR A 202 18.65 8.22 -7.95
N ASP A 203 18.14 6.99 -8.01
CA ASP A 203 18.89 5.81 -7.62
C ASP A 203 19.88 5.45 -8.75
N PRO A 204 21.20 5.46 -8.53
CA PRO A 204 22.15 4.95 -9.51
C PRO A 204 22.18 3.42 -9.43
N SER A 205 21.50 2.77 -10.38
CA SER A 205 21.78 1.39 -10.73
C SER A 205 23.22 1.25 -11.24
N SER A 206 23.93 0.28 -10.65
CA SER A 206 25.08 -0.44 -11.21
C SER A 206 26.38 0.35 -11.45
N SER A 207 27.27 0.33 -10.46
CA SER A 207 28.69 0.14 -10.74
C SER A 207 29.24 -1.00 -9.91
N SER A 208 29.22 -2.19 -10.51
CA SER A 208 30.01 -3.34 -10.13
C SER A 208 31.49 -2.96 -10.03
N LYS A 209 32.06 -3.01 -8.83
CA LYS A 209 33.50 -3.19 -8.64
C LYS A 209 33.75 -4.43 -7.81
N SER A 210 34.15 -5.47 -8.53
CA SER A 210 34.83 -6.66 -8.04
C SER A 210 36.11 -6.28 -7.29
N GLY A 211 36.27 -6.79 -6.07
CA GLY A 211 37.48 -6.65 -5.27
C GLY A 211 37.64 -7.84 -4.33
N THR A 212 38.24 -8.91 -4.83
CA THR A 212 38.67 -10.10 -4.10
C THR A 212 39.71 -9.74 -3.04
N ARG A 213 39.64 -10.34 -1.84
CA ARG A 213 40.78 -11.02 -1.16
C ARG A 213 40.38 -11.68 0.16
N ASN A 214 40.93 -12.89 0.32
CA ASN A 214 40.78 -13.85 1.41
C ASN A 214 41.51 -13.42 2.71
N GLY A 215 41.11 -14.03 3.84
CA GLY A 215 41.99 -14.24 4.99
C GLY A 215 41.32 -14.16 6.36
N ALA A 216 41.03 -15.31 6.97
CA ALA A 216 40.83 -15.49 8.40
C ALA A 216 42.12 -16.13 8.99
N PRO A 217 42.24 -16.40 10.31
CA PRO A 217 41.66 -15.75 11.50
C PRO A 217 42.78 -15.27 12.47
N ASP A 218 42.44 -14.55 13.53
CA ASP A 218 43.21 -14.65 14.77
C ASP A 218 42.40 -14.27 16.02
N SER A 219 42.81 -14.88 17.12
CA SER A 219 42.03 -15.19 18.32
C SER A 219 42.12 -14.13 19.44
N ALA A 220 41.13 -14.18 20.32
CA ALA A 220 41.15 -13.86 21.75
C ALA A 220 41.28 -12.38 22.23
N ALA A 221 40.24 -11.89 22.91
CA ALA A 221 40.36 -11.26 24.25
C ALA A 221 38.99 -11.16 24.95
N GLN A 222 39.05 -11.34 26.28
CA GLN A 222 37.96 -11.54 27.22
C GLN A 222 37.23 -10.27 27.69
N ALA A 223 35.94 -10.49 28.02
CA ALA A 223 35.13 -10.00 29.14
C ALA A 223 35.44 -8.65 29.84
N ASN A 224 34.39 -7.82 30.01
CA ASN A 224 33.67 -7.66 31.29
C ASN A 224 32.60 -6.53 31.24
N ASN A 225 31.45 -6.80 31.87
CA ASN A 225 30.54 -5.95 32.70
C ASN A 225 30.25 -4.49 32.30
N ALA A 226 29.09 -3.87 32.55
CA ALA A 226 27.76 -4.21 33.07
C ALA A 226 26.94 -2.89 33.07
N CYS A 227 25.63 -3.01 33.30
CA CYS A 227 24.73 -2.01 33.90
C CYS A 227 23.95 -1.04 32.97
N GLY A 228 22.61 -1.04 33.15
CA GLY A 228 21.71 -0.01 32.64
C GLY A 228 20.31 -0.53 32.30
N GLY A 229 19.55 -1.03 33.28
CA GLY A 229 18.16 -1.44 33.12
C GLY A 229 17.19 -0.26 32.95
N VAL A 230 16.05 -0.53 32.32
CA VAL A 230 14.89 0.38 32.24
C VAL A 230 13.68 -0.36 32.81
N PRO A 231 12.93 0.22 33.76
CA PRO A 231 11.84 -0.50 34.41
C PRO A 231 10.52 -0.40 33.65
N GLU A 232 9.82 -1.53 33.75
CA GLU A 232 8.45 -1.85 33.37
C GLU A 232 7.43 -1.07 34.23
N ALA A 233 6.41 -0.49 33.59
CA ALA A 233 5.32 0.23 34.26
C ALA A 233 4.01 -0.54 34.10
N ALA A 234 3.44 -0.97 35.23
CA ALA A 234 2.09 -1.53 35.36
C ALA A 234 1.21 -0.58 36.20
N PRO A 235 -0.14 -0.69 36.10
CA PRO A 235 -1.07 0.39 36.41
C PRO A 235 -1.60 0.36 37.86
N ALA A 236 -1.98 1.53 38.39
CA ALA A 236 -2.64 1.67 39.69
C ALA A 236 -4.11 2.07 39.53
N ALA A 237 -4.97 1.34 40.24
CA ALA A 237 -6.38 1.61 40.43
C ALA A 237 -6.64 2.27 41.79
N GLY A 238 -7.57 3.24 41.82
CA GLY A 238 -8.58 3.43 42.87
C GLY A 238 -8.21 4.06 44.23
N GLY A 239 -8.98 5.07 44.64
CA GLY A 239 -9.30 5.29 46.06
C GLY A 239 -9.43 6.74 46.57
N CYS A 240 -10.67 7.18 46.78
CA CYS A 240 -11.21 8.13 47.77
C CYS A 240 -10.29 9.00 48.66
N HIS A 241 -10.67 10.28 48.86
CA HIS A 241 -10.81 10.89 50.20
C HIS A 241 -11.74 12.12 50.25
N LYS A 242 -12.38 12.29 51.41
CA LYS A 242 -13.29 13.36 51.87
C LYS A 242 -12.55 14.57 52.47
N GLY A 243 -13.27 15.68 52.63
CA GLY A 243 -12.99 16.81 53.55
C GLY A 243 -12.15 17.91 52.90
N GLU A 244 -12.47 19.21 52.99
CA GLU A 244 -13.25 19.99 53.94
C GLU A 244 -14.26 20.93 53.26
#